data_AF-A0A973D5E2-F1
#
_entry.id   AF-A0A973D5E2-F1
#
_cell.length_a   1.000
_cell.length_b   1.000
_cell.length_c   1.000
_cell.angle_alpha   90.00
_cell.angle_beta   90.00
_cell.angle_gamma   90.00
#
_symmetry.space_group_name_H-M   'P 1'
#
loop_
_entity.id
_entity.type
_entity.pdbx_description
1 polymer ?
#
loop_
_entity_poly.entity_id
_entity_poly.type
_entity_poly.pdbx_seq_one_letter_code
_entity_poly.pdbx_strand_id
1 'polypeptide(L)'
;MPRNATLLLDLEDSVAAQHKARQRSRIVALFRTGVFRNRKTLLRINGPDNPEEMRADLAQCLHSDLNGLLLPMINSASEIAQIDEIVTRSEKLRGLEPGHNCFVPLIERPGGTLEASAIATASPRNVA
;
A
#
# COMPACT_ATOMS: atom_id res chain seq x y z
N MET A 1 2.69 -21.60 -6.46
CA MET A 1 3.34 -20.97 -5.29
C MET A 1 2.79 -21.57 -4.00
N PRO A 2 3.64 -21.71 -2.96
CA PRO A 2 3.23 -22.20 -1.64
C PRO A 2 2.03 -21.42 -1.09
N ARG A 3 1.13 -22.08 -0.33
CA ARG A 3 -0.05 -21.41 0.23
C ARG A 3 0.27 -20.42 1.35
N ASN A 4 1.44 -20.54 1.96
CA ASN A 4 1.93 -19.68 3.03
C ASN A 4 2.77 -18.48 2.55
N ALA A 5 3.01 -18.34 1.23
CA ALA A 5 3.73 -17.20 0.69
C ALA A 5 2.82 -15.97 0.58
N THR A 6 3.38 -14.80 0.88
CA THR A 6 2.75 -13.51 0.59
C THR A 6 3.08 -13.11 -0.84
N LEU A 7 2.07 -12.65 -1.58
CA LEU A 7 2.23 -12.04 -2.90
C LEU A 7 2.41 -10.54 -2.72
N LEU A 8 3.45 -9.97 -3.33
CA LEU A 8 3.65 -8.52 -3.41
C LEU A 8 3.40 -8.09 -4.85
N LEU A 9 2.35 -7.30 -5.05
CA LEU A 9 2.12 -6.56 -6.29
C LEU A 9 2.87 -5.24 -6.21
N ASP A 10 3.47 -4.79 -7.30
CA ASP A 10 4.28 -3.58 -7.30
C ASP A 10 3.77 -2.53 -8.28
N LEU A 11 3.79 -1.27 -7.82
CA LEU A 11 3.49 -0.05 -8.58
C LEU A 11 4.62 0.98 -8.51
N GLU A 12 5.70 0.70 -7.76
CA GLU A 12 6.77 1.65 -7.49
C GLU A 12 7.98 1.38 -8.41
N ASP A 13 9.14 0.97 -7.89
CA ASP A 13 10.40 1.02 -8.62
C ASP A 13 10.51 0.00 -9.77
N SER A 14 9.76 -1.11 -9.75
CA SER A 14 9.76 -2.04 -10.88
C SER A 14 8.88 -1.57 -12.05
N VAL A 15 8.19 -0.44 -11.91
CA VAL A 15 7.23 0.08 -12.88
C VAL A 15 7.63 1.48 -13.34
N ALA A 16 8.12 1.57 -14.58
CA ALA A 16 8.42 2.85 -15.21
C ALA A 16 7.22 3.80 -15.20
N ALA A 17 7.47 5.11 -15.06
CA ALA A 17 6.45 6.14 -14.90
C ALA A 17 5.33 6.06 -15.95
N GLN A 18 5.66 5.93 -17.25
CA GLN A 18 4.66 5.82 -18.32
C GLN A 18 3.79 4.55 -18.26
N HIS A 19 4.12 3.58 -17.41
CA HIS A 19 3.41 2.32 -17.26
C HIS A 19 2.58 2.23 -15.98
N LYS A 20 2.71 3.16 -15.04
CA LYS A 20 2.01 3.11 -13.74
C LYS A 20 0.49 3.07 -13.90
N ALA A 21 -0.08 3.94 -14.74
CA ALA A 21 -1.52 3.94 -15.01
C ALA A 21 -2.04 2.62 -15.61
N ARG A 22 -1.30 2.06 -16.56
CA ARG A 22 -1.61 0.75 -17.16
C ARG A 22 -1.49 -0.37 -16.13
N GLN A 23 -0.48 -0.33 -15.27
CA GLN A 23 -0.26 -1.33 -14.24
C GLN A 23 -1.34 -1.31 -13.16
N ARG A 24 -1.78 -0.13 -12.70
CA ARG A 24 -2.95 0.03 -11.82
C ARG A 24 -4.19 -0.64 -12.41
N SER A 25 -4.48 -0.35 -13.68
CA SER A 25 -5.64 -0.96 -14.38
C SER A 25 -5.54 -2.48 -14.46
N ARG A 26 -4.34 -3.02 -14.68
CA ARG A 26 -4.09 -4.47 -14.67
C ARG A 26 -4.31 -5.09 -13.30
N ILE A 27 -3.80 -4.47 -12.24
CA ILE A 27 -3.98 -4.93 -10.86
C ILE A 27 -5.47 -4.97 -10.50
N VAL A 28 -6.21 -3.90 -10.79
CA VAL A 28 -7.66 -3.83 -10.57
C VAL A 28 -8.40 -4.93 -11.35
N ALA A 29 -8.02 -5.16 -12.62
CA ALA A 29 -8.60 -6.24 -13.41
C ALA A 29 -8.31 -7.62 -12.80
N LEU A 30 -7.09 -7.88 -12.33
CA LEU A 30 -6.71 -9.13 -11.68
C LEU A 30 -7.53 -9.36 -10.40
N PHE A 31 -7.72 -8.35 -9.55
CA PHE A 31 -8.58 -8.48 -8.37
C PHE A 31 -10.01 -8.90 -8.74
N ARG A 32 -10.59 -8.32 -9.81
CA ARG A 32 -11.93 -8.69 -10.29
C ARG A 32 -12.03 -10.14 -10.77
N THR A 33 -10.94 -10.76 -11.21
CA THR A 33 -10.94 -12.18 -11.58
C THR A 33 -11.03 -13.13 -10.37
N GLY A 34 -10.76 -12.64 -9.15
CA GLY A 34 -10.71 -13.45 -7.93
C GLY A 34 -9.43 -14.29 -7.78
N VAL A 35 -8.41 -14.07 -8.62
CA VAL A 35 -7.14 -14.85 -8.58
C VAL A 35 -6.41 -14.76 -7.23
N PHE A 36 -6.64 -13.69 -6.47
CA PHE A 36 -6.02 -13.46 -5.16
C PHE A 36 -6.88 -13.93 -3.97
N ARG A 37 -8.08 -14.46 -4.20
CA ARG A 37 -8.95 -14.94 -3.13
C ARG A 37 -8.23 -16.01 -2.29
N ASN A 38 -8.32 -15.88 -0.97
CA ASN A 38 -7.64 -16.75 0.00
C ASN A 38 -6.10 -16.75 -0.11
N ARG A 39 -5.49 -15.68 -0.61
CA ARG A 39 -4.04 -15.46 -0.64
C ARG A 39 -3.68 -14.20 0.12
N LYS A 40 -2.58 -14.24 0.90
CA LYS A 40 -2.03 -13.03 1.50
C LYS A 40 -1.40 -12.17 0.41
N THR A 41 -1.99 -11.02 0.14
CA THR A 41 -1.60 -10.13 -0.97
C THR A 41 -1.35 -8.73 -0.44
N LEU A 42 -0.17 -8.19 -0.73
CA LEU A 42 0.23 -6.81 -0.45
C LEU A 42 0.40 -6.05 -1.76
N LEU A 43 0.24 -4.74 -1.70
CA LEU A 43 0.53 -3.82 -2.80
C LEU A 43 1.59 -2.82 -2.35
N ARG A 44 2.75 -2.79 -3.02
CA ARG A 44 3.67 -1.67 -2.91
C ARG A 44 3.15 -0.53 -3.78
N ILE A 45 2.74 0.54 -3.12
CA ILE A 45 2.27 1.77 -3.76
C ILE A 45 3.45 2.69 -4.04
N ASN A 46 3.25 3.75 -4.81
CA ASN A 46 4.21 4.84 -4.90
C ASN A 46 4.30 5.60 -3.58
N GLY A 47 5.51 6.05 -3.23
CA GLY A 47 5.79 6.72 -1.96
C GLY A 47 5.48 8.23 -1.94
N PRO A 48 5.69 8.90 -0.78
CA PRO A 48 5.38 10.31 -0.56
C PRO A 48 6.04 11.29 -1.55
N ASP A 49 7.18 10.91 -2.11
CA ASP A 49 7.92 11.69 -3.13
C ASP A 49 7.16 11.82 -4.46
N ASN A 50 6.27 10.88 -4.76
CA ASN A 50 5.42 10.87 -5.95
C ASN A 50 3.94 10.96 -5.53
N PRO A 51 3.50 12.07 -4.93
CA PRO A 51 2.21 12.16 -4.24
C PRO A 51 1.02 11.97 -5.18
N GLU A 52 1.13 12.34 -6.46
CA GLU A 52 0.07 12.11 -7.45
C GLU A 52 -0.12 10.62 -7.76
N GLU A 53 0.98 9.89 -7.97
CA GLU A 53 0.95 8.45 -8.20
C GLU A 53 0.48 7.70 -6.95
N MET A 54 0.96 8.09 -5.75
CA MET A 54 0.50 7.52 -4.48
C MET A 54 -1.02 7.67 -4.31
N ARG A 55 -1.55 8.88 -4.55
CA ARG A 55 -3.01 9.11 -4.49
C ARG A 55 -3.75 8.28 -5.53
N ALA A 56 -3.22 8.17 -6.76
CA ALA A 56 -3.85 7.36 -7.81
C ALA A 56 -3.86 5.86 -7.46
N ASP A 57 -2.80 5.35 -6.82
CA ASP A 57 -2.71 3.97 -6.35
C ASP A 57 -3.77 3.68 -5.28
N LEU A 58 -3.83 4.51 -4.24
CA LEU A 58 -4.80 4.40 -3.14
C LEU A 58 -6.25 4.57 -3.65
N ALA A 59 -6.47 5.48 -4.58
CA ALA A 59 -7.80 5.75 -5.12
C ALA A 59 -8.31 4.66 -6.07
N GLN A 60 -7.47 3.78 -6.60
CA GLN A 60 -7.87 2.78 -7.60
C GLN A 60 -7.71 1.34 -7.12
N CYS A 61 -6.66 1.02 -6.37
CA CYS A 61 -6.21 -0.36 -6.20
C CYS A 61 -6.66 -1.04 -4.90
N LEU A 62 -7.30 -0.31 -3.96
CA LEU A 62 -7.87 -0.94 -2.77
C LEU A 62 -9.02 -1.88 -3.16
N HIS A 63 -9.00 -3.08 -2.58
CA HIS A 63 -9.92 -4.18 -2.88
C HIS A 63 -10.09 -5.08 -1.64
N SER A 64 -11.20 -5.80 -1.53
CA SER A 64 -11.49 -6.71 -0.41
C SER A 64 -10.57 -7.92 -0.28
N ASP A 65 -9.84 -8.23 -1.36
CA ASP A 65 -8.84 -9.31 -1.41
C ASP A 65 -7.40 -8.77 -1.26
N LEU A 66 -7.23 -7.48 -0.99
CA LEU A 66 -5.93 -6.85 -0.72
C LEU A 66 -5.75 -6.75 0.79
N ASN A 67 -4.71 -7.37 1.35
CA ASN A 67 -4.54 -7.43 2.81
C ASN A 67 -3.77 -6.24 3.39
N GLY A 68 -2.97 -5.56 2.57
CA GLY A 68 -2.17 -4.45 3.08
C GLY A 68 -1.33 -3.76 2.02
N LEU A 69 -0.69 -2.69 2.47
CA LEU A 69 0.13 -1.80 1.67
C LEU A 69 1.56 -1.84 2.17
N LEU A 70 2.49 -1.99 1.23
CA LEU A 70 3.90 -1.74 1.47
C LEU A 70 4.15 -0.27 1.14
N LEU A 71 4.59 0.52 2.12
CA LEU A 71 4.71 1.98 2.01
C LEU A 71 6.19 2.33 1.82
N PRO A 72 6.64 2.62 0.59
CA PRO A 72 8.04 2.91 0.34
C PRO A 72 8.41 4.33 0.80
N MET A 73 9.70 4.52 1.03
CA MET A 73 10.35 5.82 1.20
C MET A 73 9.82 6.67 2.35
N ILE A 74 9.27 6.04 3.39
CA ILE A 74 8.77 6.74 4.58
C ILE A 74 9.92 7.34 5.37
N ASN A 75 9.79 8.61 5.71
CA ASN A 75 10.73 9.40 6.49
C ASN A 75 10.15 9.88 7.83
N SER A 76 8.83 9.86 8.02
CA SER A 76 8.23 10.37 9.26
C SER A 76 6.91 9.70 9.65
N ALA A 77 6.56 9.79 10.93
CA ALA A 77 5.24 9.38 11.43
C ALA A 77 4.08 10.17 10.80
N SER A 78 4.32 11.43 10.40
CA SER A 78 3.28 12.26 9.78
C SER A 78 2.88 11.73 8.40
N GLU A 79 3.82 11.22 7.61
CA GLU A 79 3.52 10.59 6.31
C GLU A 79 2.63 9.37 6.49
N ILE A 80 2.91 8.52 7.48
CA ILE A 80 2.06 7.38 7.82
C ILE A 80 0.64 7.83 8.20
N ALA A 81 0.51 8.84 9.06
CA ALA A 81 -0.80 9.36 9.48
C ALA A 81 -1.61 9.91 8.30
N GLN A 82 -0.96 10.59 7.35
CA GLN A 82 -1.61 11.10 6.14
C GLN A 82 -2.08 9.96 5.22
N ILE A 83 -1.25 8.92 5.06
CA ILE A 83 -1.63 7.73 4.28
C ILE A 83 -2.80 7.00 4.95
N ASP A 84 -2.80 6.86 6.28
CA ASP A 84 -3.90 6.28 7.05
C ASP A 84 -5.23 6.99 6.79
N GLU A 85 -5.23 8.32 6.82
CA GLU A 85 -6.44 9.10 6.56
C GLU A 85 -6.99 8.86 5.14
N ILE A 86 -6.11 8.81 4.13
CA ILE A 86 -6.50 8.56 2.74
C ILE A 86 -7.04 7.14 2.58
N VAL A 87 -6.38 6.15 3.19
CA VAL A 87 -6.79 4.73 3.14
C VAL A 87 -8.13 4.56 3.85
N THR A 88 -8.29 5.08 5.06
CA THR A 88 -9.53 5.01 5.84
C THR A 88 -10.72 5.59 5.06
N ARG A 89 -10.53 6.75 4.41
CA ARG A 89 -11.56 7.33 3.53
C ARG A 89 -11.86 6.43 2.33
N SER A 90 -10.83 5.84 1.72
CA SER A 90 -10.95 5.00 0.53
C SER A 90 -11.58 3.64 0.81
N GLU A 91 -11.32 3.05 1.98
CA GLU A 91 -11.99 1.86 2.52
C GLU A 91 -13.47 2.11 2.71
N LYS A 92 -13.82 3.22 3.38
CA LYS A 92 -15.21 3.63 3.61
C LYS A 92 -16.00 3.78 2.31
N LEU A 93 -15.42 4.43 1.30
CA LEU A 93 -16.04 4.59 -0.03
C LEU A 93 -16.28 3.26 -0.75
N ARG A 94 -15.57 2.19 -0.37
CA ARG A 94 -15.67 0.84 -0.95
C ARG A 94 -16.47 -0.13 -0.11
N GLY A 95 -16.98 0.30 1.06
CA GLY A 95 -17.65 -0.59 2.01
C GLY A 95 -16.72 -1.64 2.62
N LEU A 96 -15.42 -1.34 2.72
CA LEU A 96 -14.46 -2.18 3.44
C LEU A 96 -14.51 -1.84 4.93
N GLU A 97 -14.21 -2.83 5.77
CA GLU A 97 -14.08 -2.62 7.22
C GLU A 97 -12.96 -1.60 7.51
N PRO A 98 -13.15 -0.70 8.49
CA PRO A 98 -12.07 0.17 8.94
C PRO A 98 -10.86 -0.64 9.39
N GLY A 99 -9.67 -0.34 8.86
CA GLY A 99 -8.47 -1.10 9.20
C GLY A 99 -8.23 -2.32 8.30
N HIS A 100 -9.03 -2.51 7.22
CA HIS A 100 -8.91 -3.66 6.33
C HIS A 100 -7.51 -3.85 5.75
N ASN A 101 -6.86 -2.76 5.32
CA ASN A 101 -5.50 -2.76 4.82
C ASN A 101 -4.49 -2.47 5.94
N CYS A 102 -3.63 -3.44 6.26
CA CYS A 102 -2.48 -3.20 7.14
C CYS A 102 -1.36 -2.45 6.42
N PHE A 103 -0.44 -1.85 7.18
CA PHE A 103 0.71 -1.12 6.67
C PHE A 103 2.01 -1.85 7.00
N VAL A 104 2.90 -1.86 6.02
CA VAL A 104 4.30 -2.26 6.17
C VAL A 104 5.14 -1.07 5.70
N PRO A 105 5.55 -0.18 6.60
CA PRO A 105 6.46 0.90 6.27
C PRO A 105 7.84 0.37 5.86
N LEU A 106 8.41 0.88 4.77
CA LEU A 106 9.80 0.60 4.43
C LEU A 106 10.70 1.68 4.99
N ILE A 107 11.61 1.26 5.87
CA ILE A 107 12.71 2.08 6.37
C ILE A 107 13.90 1.91 5.43
N GLU A 108 13.92 2.72 4.37
CA GLU A 108 14.92 2.61 3.29
C GLU A 108 15.62 3.94 2.97
N ARG A 109 15.44 4.92 3.86
CA ARG A 109 16.08 6.24 3.78
C ARG A 109 16.81 6.57 5.07
N PRO A 110 17.87 7.39 5.01
CA PRO A 110 18.56 7.84 6.23
C PRO A 110 17.61 8.54 7.21
N GLY A 111 16.71 9.41 6.72
CA GLY A 111 15.70 10.07 7.55
C GLY A 111 14.77 9.07 8.24
N GLY A 112 14.20 8.13 7.49
CA GLY A 112 13.37 7.07 8.06
C GLY A 112 14.10 6.21 9.11
N THR A 113 15.41 6.00 8.95
CA THR A 113 16.21 5.24 9.93
C THR A 113 16.31 5.96 11.26
N LEU A 114 16.50 7.29 11.24
CA LEU A 114 16.57 8.12 12.44
C LEU A 114 15.20 8.21 13.15
N GLU A 115 14.11 8.14 12.39
CA GLU A 115 12.73 8.26 12.88
C GLU A 115 12.01 6.91 13.07
N ALA A 116 12.73 5.79 12.97
CA ALA A 116 12.13 4.46 12.88
C ALA A 116 11.15 4.14 14.04
N SER A 117 11.49 4.55 15.27
CA SER A 117 10.61 4.35 16.43
C SER A 117 9.30 5.13 16.30
N ALA A 118 9.35 6.37 15.80
CA ALA A 118 8.16 7.19 15.62
C ALA A 118 7.29 6.63 14.49
N ILE A 119 7.92 6.21 13.38
CA ILE A 119 7.25 5.57 12.24
C ILE A 119 6.54 4.29 12.67
N ALA A 120 7.22 3.42 13.45
CA ALA A 120 6.68 2.15 13.90
C ALA A 120 5.37 2.31 14.68
N THR A 121 5.24 3.35 15.51
CA THR A 121 4.05 3.60 16.35
C THR A 121 3.02 4.54 15.71
N ALA A 122 3.23 4.99 14.47
CA ALA A 122 2.44 6.06 13.86
C ALA A 122 1.00 5.69 13.50
N SER A 123 0.70 4.40 13.31
CA SER A 123 -0.65 3.91 13.00
C SER A 123 -0.90 2.53 13.60
N PRO A 124 -2.11 2.24 14.10
CA PRO A 124 -2.49 0.89 14.52
C PRO A 124 -2.50 -0.13 13.36
N ARG A 125 -2.41 0.33 12.11
CA ARG A 125 -2.30 -0.53 10.92
C ARG A 125 -0.91 -1.11 10.72
N ASN A 126 0.12 -0.55 11.36
CA ASN A 126 1.50 -1.03 11.21
C ASN A 126 1.62 -2.44 11.79
N VAL A 127 2.18 -3.37 11.01
CA VAL A 127 2.35 -4.79 11.42
C VAL A 127 3.78 -5.32 11.33
N ALA A 128 4.71 -4.50 10.85
CA ALA A 128 6.12 -4.84 10.66
C ALA A 128 6.98 -3.57 10.74
#